data_AF-A0A6V8N5E5-F1
#
_entry.id   AF-A0A6V8N5E5-F1
#
_cell.length_a   1.000
_cell.length_b   1.000
_cell.length_c   1.000
_cell.angle_alpha   90.00
_cell.angle_beta   90.00
_cell.angle_gamma   90.00
#
_symmetry.space_group_name_H-M   'P 1'
#
loop_
_entity.id
_entity.type
_entity.pdbx_description
1 polymer ?
#
loop_
_entity_poly.entity_id
_entity_poly.type
_entity_poly.pdbx_seq_one_letter_code
_entity_poly.pdbx_strand_id
1 'polypeptide(L)'
;MAAESTSISILYRCLRTRLCSGTKPVLGGQQGFTLVELLVAMSLMAIGIFAVIGMQLFSMNSDRIAHRLTVASSLAQQVFEDIMLWDPATAKGQCFVSAGTYPYYADPNNPSAATYTVPGAGTFTPTYTTTLGTGGNGVPTGVTKVVVTVTGAGRSISITGFKRRV
;
A
#
# COMPACT_ATOMS: atom_id res chain seq x y z
N MET A 1 36.38 35.13 -42.95
CA MET A 1 36.59 33.69 -42.72
C MET A 1 35.26 32.97 -42.94
N ALA A 2 34.78 32.92 -44.19
CA ALA A 2 33.39 32.55 -44.52
C ALA A 2 33.31 31.64 -45.77
N ALA A 3 34.33 30.82 -46.00
CA ALA A 3 34.44 29.98 -47.20
C ALA A 3 34.28 28.46 -46.92
N GLU A 4 34.22 28.01 -45.67
CA GLU A 4 34.16 26.57 -45.34
C GLU A 4 32.73 26.02 -45.13
N SER A 5 31.72 26.87 -44.95
CA SER A 5 30.34 26.42 -44.65
C SER A 5 29.62 25.84 -45.88
N THR A 6 30.00 26.24 -47.09
CA THR A 6 29.28 25.87 -48.32
C THR A 6 29.66 24.48 -48.85
N SER A 7 30.92 24.03 -48.67
CA SER A 7 31.41 22.73 -49.17
C SER A 7 30.74 21.53 -48.50
N ILE A 8 30.40 21.63 -47.21
CA ILE A 8 29.70 20.55 -46.48
C ILE A 8 28.24 20.41 -46.95
N SER A 9 27.58 21.52 -47.31
CA SER A 9 26.18 21.50 -47.76
C SER A 9 25.98 20.85 -49.14
N ILE A 10 26.98 20.95 -50.02
CA ILE A 10 26.96 20.35 -51.37
C ILE A 10 27.24 18.84 -51.29
N LEU A 11 28.14 18.42 -50.41
CA LEU A 11 28.42 17.00 -50.15
C LEU A 11 27.20 16.27 -49.54
N TYR A 12 26.48 16.89 -48.60
CA TYR A 12 25.23 16.33 -48.06
C TYR A 12 24.09 16.28 -49.07
N ARG A 13 24.00 17.25 -50.00
CA ARG A 13 23.00 17.21 -51.08
C ARG A 13 23.34 16.20 -52.17
N CYS A 14 24.62 15.89 -52.38
CA CYS A 14 25.06 14.89 -53.36
C CYS A 14 24.99 13.44 -52.82
N LEU A 15 25.19 13.24 -51.51
CA LEU A 15 25.05 11.92 -50.87
C LEU A 15 23.58 11.47 -50.73
N ARG A 16 22.63 12.42 -50.74
CA ARG A 16 21.19 12.12 -50.60
C ARG A 16 20.51 11.69 -51.90
N THR A 17 21.12 11.95 -53.06
CA THR A 17 20.49 11.71 -54.39
C THR A 17 21.06 10.51 -55.16
N ARG A 18 22.12 9.85 -54.68
CA ARG A 18 22.64 8.58 -55.25
C ARG A 18 22.26 7.31 -54.48
N LEU A 19 21.12 7.32 -53.79
CA LEU A 19 20.46 6.11 -53.27
C LEU A 19 19.10 5.85 -53.95
N CYS A 20 18.97 6.20 -55.22
CA CYS A 20 18.22 5.38 -56.18
C CYS A 20 19.18 4.26 -56.60
N SER A 21 18.85 2.99 -56.72
CA SER A 21 17.57 2.35 -56.95
C SER A 21 17.80 0.87 -56.69
N GLY A 22 17.49 0.42 -55.48
CA GLY A 22 17.26 -0.99 -55.20
C GLY A 22 15.76 -1.23 -55.18
N THR A 23 15.11 -1.17 -56.35
CA THR A 23 13.73 -1.67 -56.50
C THR A 23 13.74 -3.16 -56.20
N LYS A 24 13.48 -3.52 -54.94
CA LYS A 24 13.08 -4.88 -54.59
C LYS A 24 11.77 -5.15 -55.31
N PRO A 25 11.64 -6.24 -56.08
CA PRO A 25 10.39 -6.56 -56.74
C PRO A 25 9.34 -6.79 -55.67
N VAL A 26 8.43 -5.82 -55.51
CA VAL A 26 7.15 -6.05 -54.85
C VAL A 26 6.33 -6.75 -55.90
N LEU A 27 6.18 -8.08 -55.80
CA LEU A 27 5.04 -8.85 -56.34
C LEU A 27 5.24 -10.34 -56.07
N GLY A 28 4.37 -10.91 -55.23
CA GLY A 28 4.31 -12.35 -54.99
C GLY A 28 3.34 -12.75 -53.87
N GLY A 29 2.03 -12.56 -54.11
CA GLY A 29 0.96 -13.31 -53.42
C GLY A 29 0.54 -12.86 -52.01
N GLN A 30 -0.24 -11.78 -51.89
CA GLN A 30 -0.87 -11.35 -50.63
C GLN A 30 -2.22 -12.02 -50.33
N GLN A 31 -2.47 -13.23 -50.82
CA GLN A 31 -3.74 -13.93 -50.63
C GLN A 31 -3.46 -15.42 -50.52
N GLY A 32 -3.43 -15.95 -49.29
CA GLY A 32 -3.49 -17.40 -49.13
C GLY A 32 -2.89 -18.06 -47.91
N PHE A 33 -2.76 -17.42 -46.74
CA PHE A 33 -2.54 -18.15 -45.46
C PHE A 33 -3.05 -17.42 -44.20
N THR A 34 -4.08 -16.58 -44.33
CA THR A 34 -4.57 -15.74 -43.21
C THR A 34 -5.20 -16.53 -42.06
N LEU A 35 -5.79 -17.70 -42.31
CA LEU A 35 -6.47 -18.47 -41.26
C LEU A 35 -5.46 -19.15 -40.33
N VAL A 36 -4.43 -19.80 -40.88
CA VAL A 36 -3.38 -20.45 -40.09
C VAL A 36 -2.51 -19.40 -39.39
N GLU A 37 -2.21 -18.28 -40.05
CA GLU A 37 -1.45 -17.18 -39.44
C GLU A 37 -2.19 -16.55 -38.26
N LEU A 38 -3.50 -16.32 -38.38
CA LEU A 38 -4.34 -15.87 -37.26
C LEU A 38 -4.43 -16.91 -36.14
N LEU A 39 -4.56 -18.20 -36.48
CA LEU A 39 -4.65 -19.27 -35.49
C LEU A 39 -3.35 -19.38 -34.68
N VAL A 40 -2.20 -19.31 -35.35
CA VAL A 40 -0.89 -19.27 -34.68
C VAL A 40 -0.76 -17.98 -33.87
N ALA A 41 -1.13 -16.82 -34.41
CA ALA A 41 -1.08 -15.55 -33.66
C ALA A 41 -1.95 -15.57 -32.40
N MET A 42 -3.17 -16.09 -32.47
CA MET A 42 -4.08 -16.25 -31.33
C MET A 42 -3.52 -17.24 -30.32
N SER A 43 -2.88 -18.34 -30.76
CA SER A 43 -2.25 -19.29 -29.85
C SER A 43 -1.09 -18.68 -29.07
N LEU A 44 -0.24 -17.88 -29.72
CA LEU A 44 0.86 -17.16 -29.08
C LEU A 44 0.35 -16.04 -28.16
N MET A 45 -0.72 -15.36 -28.55
CA MET A 45 -1.41 -14.36 -27.72
C MET A 45 -2.00 -14.97 -26.45
N ALA A 46 -2.63 -16.14 -26.53
CA ALA A 46 -3.19 -16.82 -25.37
C ALA A 46 -2.11 -17.16 -24.33
N ILE A 47 -0.95 -17.64 -24.80
CA ILE A 47 0.22 -17.90 -23.94
C ILE A 47 0.71 -16.58 -23.29
N GLY A 48 0.73 -15.48 -24.04
CA GLY A 48 1.12 -14.17 -23.54
C GLY A 48 0.21 -13.62 -22.44
N ILE A 49 -1.11 -13.74 -22.59
CA ILE A 49 -2.08 -13.26 -21.57
C ILE A 49 -2.02 -14.12 -20.31
N PHE A 50 -1.76 -15.42 -20.44
CA PHE A 50 -1.61 -16.31 -19.28
C PHE A 50 -0.48 -15.86 -18.35
N ALA A 51 0.61 -15.34 -18.89
CA ALA A 51 1.70 -14.75 -18.09
C ALA A 51 1.23 -13.52 -17.30
N VAL A 52 0.36 -12.69 -17.87
CA VAL A 52 -0.16 -11.47 -17.22
C VAL A 52 -1.10 -11.79 -16.07
N ILE A 53 -1.87 -12.88 -16.16
CA ILE A 53 -2.77 -13.31 -15.07
C ILE A 53 -1.98 -13.54 -13.77
N GLY A 54 -0.77 -14.09 -13.85
CA GLY A 54 0.12 -14.25 -12.69
C GLY A 54 0.45 -12.93 -12.00
N MET A 55 0.70 -11.87 -12.78
CA MET A 55 0.95 -10.52 -12.25
C MET A 55 -0.31 -9.93 -11.59
N GLN A 56 -1.48 -10.17 -12.19
CA GLN A 56 -2.76 -9.69 -11.64
C GLN A 56 -3.04 -10.31 -10.27
N LEU A 57 -2.81 -11.61 -10.11
CA LEU A 57 -2.95 -12.29 -8.82
C LEU A 57 -2.01 -11.72 -7.75
N PHE A 58 -0.78 -11.39 -8.12
CA PHE A 58 0.16 -10.75 -7.19
C PHE A 58 -0.33 -9.36 -6.76
N SER A 59 -0.78 -8.53 -7.71
CA SER A 59 -1.34 -7.20 -7.40
C SER A 59 -2.52 -7.31 -6.43
N MET A 60 -3.47 -8.21 -6.70
CA MET A 60 -4.65 -8.39 -5.85
C MET A 60 -4.28 -8.75 -4.40
N ASN A 61 -3.22 -9.55 -4.22
CA ASN A 61 -2.73 -9.88 -2.87
C ASN A 61 -2.05 -8.67 -2.21
N SER A 62 -1.25 -7.91 -2.96
CA SER A 62 -0.65 -6.66 -2.48
C SER A 62 -1.71 -5.66 -2.05
N ASP A 63 -2.77 -5.49 -2.84
CA ASP A 63 -3.87 -4.57 -2.55
C ASP A 63 -4.61 -4.96 -1.27
N ARG A 64 -4.84 -6.26 -1.06
CA ARG A 64 -5.45 -6.77 0.19
C ARG A 64 -4.57 -6.46 1.41
N ILE A 65 -3.26 -6.58 1.29
CA ILE A 65 -2.33 -6.28 2.39
C ILE A 65 -2.32 -4.78 2.68
N ALA A 66 -2.24 -3.94 1.64
CA ALA A 66 -2.28 -2.49 1.78
C ALA A 66 -3.60 -2.03 2.42
N HIS A 67 -4.74 -2.55 1.95
CA HIS A 67 -6.05 -2.23 2.50
C HIS A 67 -6.15 -2.58 4.00
N ARG A 68 -5.66 -3.77 4.39
CA ARG A 68 -5.60 -4.18 5.80
C ARG A 68 -4.74 -3.26 6.66
N LEU A 69 -3.59 -2.84 6.13
CA LEU A 69 -2.68 -1.94 6.83
C LEU A 69 -3.32 -0.57 7.06
N THR A 70 -3.98 -0.01 6.05
CA THR A 70 -4.71 1.27 6.15
C THR A 70 -5.87 1.18 7.15
N VAL A 71 -6.65 0.11 7.11
CA VAL A 71 -7.75 -0.08 8.06
C VAL A 71 -7.22 -0.20 9.48
N ALA A 72 -6.20 -1.03 9.69
CA ALA A 72 -5.60 -1.22 11.01
C ALA A 72 -4.98 0.07 11.57
N SER A 73 -4.32 0.88 10.75
CA SER A 73 -3.75 2.16 11.20
C SER A 73 -4.83 3.19 11.53
N SER A 74 -5.88 3.29 10.70
CA SER A 74 -7.02 4.18 10.97
C SER A 74 -7.74 3.80 12.26
N LEU A 75 -7.98 2.50 12.49
CA LEU A 75 -8.55 1.99 13.73
C LEU A 75 -7.63 2.28 14.93
N ALA A 76 -6.34 2.03 14.81
CA ALA A 76 -5.39 2.30 15.89
C ALA A 76 -5.41 3.78 16.30
N GLN A 77 -5.48 4.68 15.31
CA GLN A 77 -5.55 6.11 15.57
C GLN A 77 -6.88 6.53 16.20
N GLN A 78 -8.01 6.03 15.69
CA GLN A 78 -9.32 6.31 16.27
C GLN A 78 -9.40 5.85 17.75
N VAL A 79 -8.93 4.63 18.04
CA VAL A 79 -8.89 4.09 19.41
C VAL A 79 -7.97 4.91 20.30
N PHE A 80 -6.82 5.33 19.77
CA PHE A 80 -5.88 6.17 20.50
C PHE A 80 -6.47 7.53 20.84
N GLU A 81 -7.13 8.19 19.88
CA GLU A 81 -7.82 9.46 20.10
C GLU A 81 -8.94 9.33 21.14
N ASP A 82 -9.77 8.27 21.06
CA ASP A 82 -10.84 8.06 22.05
C ASP A 82 -10.30 7.88 23.47
N ILE A 83 -9.27 7.04 23.64
CA ILE A 83 -8.63 6.85 24.96
C ILE A 83 -8.05 8.19 25.46
N MET A 84 -7.43 8.99 24.58
CA MET A 84 -6.90 10.29 24.97
C MET A 84 -7.99 11.28 25.41
N LEU A 85 -9.22 11.13 24.94
CA LEU A 85 -10.37 11.95 25.34
C LEU A 85 -11.00 11.54 26.68
N TRP A 86 -10.74 10.34 27.19
CA TRP A 86 -11.36 9.89 28.45
C TRP A 86 -10.98 10.78 29.65
N ASP A 87 -11.99 11.19 30.42
CA ASP A 87 -11.78 11.95 31.64
C ASP A 87 -11.15 11.05 32.74
N PRO A 88 -9.99 11.43 33.31
CA PRO A 88 -9.36 10.69 34.41
C PRO A 88 -10.27 10.49 35.64
N ALA A 89 -11.29 11.34 35.86
CA ALA A 89 -12.23 11.20 36.97
C ALA A 89 -13.27 10.09 36.77
N THR A 90 -13.42 9.55 35.56
CA THR A 90 -14.38 8.47 35.25
C THR A 90 -13.78 7.07 35.46
N ALA A 91 -14.63 6.05 35.60
CA ALA A 91 -14.21 4.65 35.70
C ALA A 91 -13.32 4.21 34.53
N LYS A 92 -13.56 4.74 33.31
CA LYS A 92 -12.72 4.47 32.13
C LYS A 92 -11.36 5.15 32.21
N GLY A 93 -11.31 6.36 32.76
CA GLY A 93 -10.07 7.11 32.98
C GLY A 93 -9.18 6.59 34.10
N GLN A 94 -9.67 5.67 34.93
CA GLN A 94 -8.86 5.04 35.98
C GLN A 94 -7.66 4.24 35.42
N CYS A 95 -7.67 3.89 34.12
CA CYS A 95 -6.51 3.30 33.46
C CYS A 95 -5.28 4.25 33.40
N PHE A 96 -5.46 5.57 33.61
CA PHE A 96 -4.36 6.52 33.66
C PHE A 96 -3.70 6.61 35.05
N VAL A 97 -4.34 6.06 36.08
CA VAL A 97 -3.83 6.04 37.46
C VAL A 97 -3.43 4.63 37.91
N SER A 98 -3.74 3.60 37.13
CA SER A 98 -3.30 2.21 37.32
C SER A 98 -2.65 1.64 36.07
N ALA A 99 -1.46 1.03 36.20
CA ALA A 99 -0.80 0.36 35.08
C ALA A 99 -1.47 -0.98 34.77
N GLY A 100 -1.63 -1.30 33.49
CA GLY A 100 -2.18 -2.59 33.07
C GLY A 100 -2.41 -2.70 31.57
N THR A 101 -2.86 -3.87 31.14
CA THR A 101 -3.29 -4.15 29.77
C THR A 101 -4.79 -4.40 29.77
N TYR A 102 -5.52 -3.69 28.93
CA TYR A 102 -6.97 -3.71 28.90
C TYR A 102 -7.48 -3.85 27.46
N PRO A 103 -8.59 -4.59 27.25
CA PRO A 103 -9.27 -4.60 25.97
C PRO A 103 -9.99 -3.26 25.72
N TYR A 104 -9.99 -2.80 24.47
CA TYR A 104 -10.81 -1.65 24.07
C TYR A 104 -12.16 -2.12 23.53
N TYR A 105 -13.23 -1.47 23.97
CA TYR A 105 -14.60 -1.77 23.56
C TYR A 105 -15.21 -0.58 22.81
N ALA A 106 -15.62 -0.80 21.57
CA ALA A 106 -16.27 0.22 20.71
C ALA A 106 -17.58 0.72 21.32
N ASP A 107 -18.38 -0.25 21.75
CA ASP A 107 -19.71 -0.05 22.28
C ASP A 107 -19.70 -0.32 23.79
N PRO A 108 -19.91 0.71 24.62
CA PRO A 108 -20.02 0.56 26.06
C PRO A 108 -21.12 -0.43 26.50
N ASN A 109 -22.13 -0.66 25.67
CA ASN A 109 -23.27 -1.53 25.97
C ASN A 109 -23.04 -3.00 25.60
N ASN A 110 -21.97 -3.32 24.87
CA ASN A 110 -21.65 -4.68 24.48
C ASN A 110 -20.17 -5.03 24.75
N PRO A 111 -19.78 -5.22 26.03
CA PRO A 111 -18.41 -5.49 26.44
C PRO A 111 -17.88 -6.89 26.03
N SER A 112 -18.65 -7.69 25.29
CA SER A 112 -18.19 -8.96 24.73
C SER A 112 -17.66 -8.83 23.30
N ALA A 113 -17.90 -7.71 22.62
CA ALA A 113 -17.45 -7.45 21.25
C ALA A 113 -16.17 -6.59 21.23
N ALA A 114 -15.05 -7.16 21.68
CA ALA A 114 -13.72 -6.51 21.59
C ALA A 114 -13.10 -6.57 20.18
N THR A 115 -13.91 -6.83 19.15
CA THR A 115 -13.46 -7.11 17.79
C THR A 115 -14.17 -6.23 16.77
N TYR A 116 -13.40 -5.75 15.80
CA TYR A 116 -13.87 -4.94 14.68
C TYR A 116 -13.73 -5.74 13.41
N THR A 117 -14.86 -6.13 12.82
CA THR A 117 -14.86 -6.81 11.53
C THR A 117 -15.12 -5.79 10.43
N VAL A 118 -14.11 -5.57 9.59
CA VAL A 118 -14.21 -4.70 8.42
C VAL A 118 -14.28 -5.59 7.18
N PRO A 119 -15.32 -5.45 6.33
CA PRO A 119 -15.44 -6.21 5.10
C PRO A 119 -14.18 -6.08 4.23
N GLY A 120 -13.63 -7.20 3.76
CA GLY A 120 -12.42 -7.23 2.92
C GLY A 120 -11.09 -7.10 3.66
N ALA A 121 -11.05 -6.42 4.81
CA ALA A 121 -9.84 -6.30 5.62
C ALA A 121 -9.70 -7.43 6.68
N GLY A 122 -10.82 -7.89 7.26
CA GLY A 122 -10.84 -8.95 8.27
C GLY A 122 -11.17 -8.43 9.66
N THR A 123 -10.82 -9.21 10.69
CA THR A 123 -11.14 -8.90 12.09
C THR A 123 -9.92 -8.35 12.82
N PHE A 124 -10.13 -7.24 13.54
CA PHE A 124 -9.12 -6.54 14.32
C PHE A 124 -9.52 -6.49 15.80
N THR A 125 -8.56 -6.72 16.68
CA THR A 125 -8.74 -6.67 18.14
C THR A 125 -7.84 -5.56 18.69
N PRO A 126 -8.40 -4.42 19.11
CA PRO A 126 -7.66 -3.36 19.78
C PRO A 126 -7.50 -3.66 21.28
N THR A 127 -6.28 -3.47 21.77
CA THR A 127 -5.94 -3.45 23.20
C THR A 127 -5.18 -2.17 23.50
N TYR A 128 -5.19 -1.75 24.75
CA TYR A 128 -4.34 -0.66 25.21
C TYR A 128 -3.61 -1.04 26.48
N THR A 129 -2.37 -0.60 26.59
CA THR A 129 -1.57 -0.76 27.79
C THR A 129 -1.23 0.60 28.35
N THR A 130 -1.35 0.73 29.67
CA THR A 130 -0.97 1.95 30.39
C THR A 130 0.21 1.66 31.30
N THR A 131 1.24 2.50 31.24
CA THR A 131 2.42 2.42 32.10
C THR A 131 2.55 3.73 32.85
N LEU A 132 2.51 3.66 34.19
CA LEU A 132 2.67 4.83 35.04
C LEU A 132 4.13 5.29 35.06
N GLY A 133 4.32 6.60 34.94
CA GLY A 133 5.59 7.24 35.20
C GLY A 133 5.90 7.26 36.69
N THR A 134 6.92 6.50 37.08
CA THR A 134 7.48 6.39 38.43
C THR A 134 8.94 6.85 38.48
N GLY A 135 9.49 7.41 37.39
CA GLY A 135 10.90 7.82 37.29
C GLY A 135 11.89 6.66 37.05
N GLY A 136 11.57 5.44 37.51
CA GLY A 136 12.41 4.24 37.32
C GLY A 136 12.20 3.48 36.00
N ASN A 137 11.09 3.70 35.30
CA ASN A 137 10.66 2.89 34.15
C ASN A 137 10.87 3.58 32.78
N GLY A 138 11.71 4.63 32.73
CA GLY A 138 11.90 5.44 31.51
C GLY A 138 10.67 6.26 31.09
N VAL A 139 9.67 6.40 31.97
CA VAL A 139 8.49 7.24 31.79
C VAL A 139 8.54 8.33 32.87
N PRO A 140 8.50 9.64 32.51
CA PRO A 140 8.58 10.73 33.48
C PRO A 140 7.47 10.68 34.52
N THR A 141 7.78 11.04 35.77
CA THR A 141 6.79 11.09 36.85
C THR A 141 5.69 12.10 36.53
N GLY A 142 4.42 11.75 36.80
CA GLY A 142 3.28 12.60 36.51
C GLY A 142 2.73 12.47 35.08
N VAL A 143 3.29 11.57 34.26
CA VAL A 143 2.68 11.14 33.00
C VAL A 143 2.41 9.64 33.00
N THR A 144 1.41 9.25 32.22
CA THR A 144 1.12 7.85 31.93
C THR A 144 1.34 7.62 30.44
N LYS A 145 2.19 6.65 30.12
CA LYS A 145 2.40 6.18 28.75
C LYS A 145 1.22 5.29 28.38
N VAL A 146 0.63 5.52 27.22
CA VAL A 146 -0.46 4.73 26.67
C VAL A 146 0.03 4.12 25.37
N VAL A 147 -0.03 2.79 25.25
CA VAL A 147 0.29 2.08 24.01
C VAL A 147 -0.95 1.36 23.54
N VAL A 148 -1.54 1.85 22.46
CA VAL A 148 -2.65 1.18 21.78
C VAL A 148 -2.06 0.18 20.80
N THR A 149 -2.55 -1.05 20.81
CA THR A 149 -2.14 -2.11 19.89
C THR A 149 -3.36 -2.69 19.23
N VAL A 150 -3.40 -2.61 17.90
CA VAL A 150 -4.45 -3.25 17.09
C VAL A 150 -3.86 -4.47 16.42
N THR A 151 -4.41 -5.65 16.69
CA THR A 151 -3.95 -6.90 16.12
C THR A 151 -5.01 -7.46 15.17
N GLY A 152 -4.63 -7.77 13.94
CA GLY A 152 -5.52 -8.38 12.96
C GLY A 152 -4.76 -8.97 11.77
N ALA A 153 -5.28 -10.06 11.21
CA ALA A 153 -4.71 -10.74 10.04
C ALA A 153 -3.20 -11.06 10.15
N GLY A 154 -2.73 -11.43 11.36
CA GLY A 154 -1.33 -11.81 11.63
C GLY A 154 -0.35 -10.64 11.76
N ARG A 155 -0.84 -9.40 11.78
CA ARG A 155 -0.02 -8.20 12.00
C ARG A 155 -0.57 -7.40 13.17
N SER A 156 0.32 -6.71 13.87
CA SER A 156 -0.04 -5.79 14.94
C SER A 156 0.54 -4.41 14.65
N ILE A 157 -0.25 -3.37 14.90
CA ILE A 157 0.16 -1.97 14.78
C ILE A 157 0.00 -1.35 16.16
N SER A 158 1.06 -0.68 16.62
CA SER A 158 1.06 -0.02 17.92
C SER A 158 1.31 1.48 17.78
N ILE A 159 0.50 2.27 18.48
CA ILE A 159 0.66 3.72 18.63
C ILE A 159 0.95 4.00 20.09
N THR A 160 2.00 4.79 20.36
CA THR A 160 2.40 5.18 21.71
C THR A 160 2.19 6.67 21.90
N GLY A 161 1.58 7.04 23.02
CA GLY A 161 1.44 8.42 23.45
C GLY A 161 1.60 8.58 24.95
N PHE A 162 1.57 9.82 25.40
CA PHE A 162 1.69 10.17 26.81
C PHE A 162 0.56 11.11 27.20
N LYS A 163 -0.06 10.83 28.35
CA LYS A 163 -1.08 11.69 28.95
C LYS A 163 -0.60 12.17 30.31
N ARG A 164 -0.83 13.45 30.61
CA ARG A 164 -0.54 13.99 31.94
C ARG A 164 -1.53 13.41 32.96
N ARG A 165 -0.99 12.96 34.09
CA ARG A 165 -1.77 12.53 35.25
C ARG A 165 -2.11 13.79 36.06
N VAL A 166 -3.40 14.12 36.11
CA VAL A 166 -3.95 15.22 36.94
C VAL A 166 -4.20 14.72 38.35
#